data_AF-A0A6U6SDU3-F1
#
_entry.id   AF-A0A6U6SDU3-F1
#
_cell.length_a   1.000
_cell.length_b   1.000
_cell.length_c   1.000
_cell.angle_alpha   90.00
_cell.angle_beta   90.00
_cell.angle_gamma   90.00
#
_symmetry.space_group_name_H-M   'P 1'
#
loop_
_entity.id
_entity.type
_entity.pdbx_description
1 polymer ?
#
loop_
_entity_poly.entity_id
_entity_poly.type
_entity_poly.pdbx_seq_one_letter_code
_entity_poly.pdbx_strand_id
1 'polypeptide(L)'
;KHVMAFSFGIEERDMYSEYLSNNFHIPSKLFDCFQRPEHSPPLSGKAPNATGKCRGGGHCYEAPYWPYQVCLGPRKEKFDGRWYNTLANHLRGYGPLSTHVKIDVE
;
A
#
# COMPACT_ATOMS: atom_id res chain seq x y z
N LYS A 1 -0.23 -15.41 13.61
CA LYS A 1 0.82 -15.04 12.62
C LYS A 1 0.49 -13.66 12.10
N HIS A 2 1.39 -12.69 12.15
CA HIS A 2 1.13 -11.35 11.62
C HIS A 2 1.18 -11.39 10.09
N VAL A 3 0.04 -11.20 9.44
CA VAL A 3 -0.10 -11.14 7.98
C VAL A 3 -0.04 -9.67 7.55
N MET A 4 0.61 -9.39 6.42
CA MET A 4 0.74 -8.04 5.86
C MET A 4 0.30 -8.03 4.40
N ALA A 5 -0.45 -7.02 3.97
CA ALA A 5 -0.77 -6.84 2.57
C ALA A 5 0.18 -5.81 1.92
N PHE A 6 0.66 -6.11 0.72
CA PHE A 6 1.44 -5.18 -0.10
C PHE A 6 0.70 -4.89 -1.39
N SER A 7 0.59 -3.60 -1.69
CA SER A 7 -0.10 -3.07 -2.84
C SER A 7 0.89 -2.22 -3.64
N PHE A 8 1.02 -2.46 -4.95
CA PHE A 8 1.98 -1.78 -5.82
C PHE A 8 1.28 -1.16 -7.03
N GLY A 9 1.63 0.10 -7.34
CA GLY A 9 1.37 0.74 -8.65
C GLY A 9 -0.09 1.04 -8.98
N ILE A 10 -0.91 1.45 -8.01
CA ILE A 10 -2.37 1.53 -8.20
C ILE A 10 -2.81 2.77 -8.98
N GLU A 11 -2.04 3.87 -8.95
CA GLU A 11 -2.33 5.16 -9.59
C GLU A 11 -3.63 5.85 -9.15
N GLU A 12 -4.54 5.14 -8.50
CA GLU A 12 -5.85 5.54 -8.03
C GLU A 12 -6.14 5.04 -6.59
N ARG A 13 -7.38 4.61 -6.31
CA ARG A 13 -7.82 4.11 -5.01
C ARG A 13 -7.32 2.69 -4.76
N ASP A 14 -6.65 2.48 -3.63
CA ASP A 14 -6.21 1.15 -3.18
C ASP A 14 -7.36 0.32 -2.57
N MET A 15 -8.35 -0.02 -3.40
CA MET A 15 -9.52 -0.84 -3.00
C MET A 15 -9.12 -2.21 -2.45
N TYR A 16 -7.99 -2.74 -2.90
CA TYR A 16 -7.45 -4.00 -2.42
C TYR A 16 -7.07 -3.92 -0.93
N SER A 17 -6.25 -2.93 -0.57
CA SER A 17 -5.88 -2.72 0.84
C SER A 17 -7.08 -2.32 1.69
N GLU A 18 -8.00 -1.50 1.16
CA GLU A 18 -9.24 -1.15 1.87
C GLU A 18 -10.08 -2.39 2.18
N TYR A 19 -10.24 -3.29 1.20
CA TYR A 19 -10.99 -4.52 1.40
C TYR A 19 -10.36 -5.43 2.45
N LEU A 20 -9.03 -5.66 2.38
CA LEU A 20 -8.31 -6.48 3.36
C LEU A 20 -8.31 -5.87 4.76
N SER A 21 -8.18 -4.54 4.84
CA SER A 21 -8.22 -3.78 6.07
C SER A 21 -9.59 -3.89 6.74
N ASN A 22 -10.67 -3.63 6.01
CA ASN A 22 -12.01 -3.47 6.59
C ASN A 22 -12.73 -4.81 6.84
N ASN A 23 -12.40 -5.87 6.08
CA ASN A 23 -13.05 -7.18 6.24
C ASN A 23 -12.22 -8.17 7.08
N PHE A 24 -10.89 -8.06 7.02
CA PHE A 24 -9.99 -9.04 7.64
C PHE A 24 -9.04 -8.41 8.66
N HIS A 25 -9.09 -7.09 8.85
CA HIS A 25 -8.22 -6.35 9.77
C HIS A 25 -6.72 -6.58 9.48
N ILE A 26 -6.38 -6.81 8.20
CA ILE A 26 -5.00 -7.01 7.76
C ILE A 26 -4.37 -5.64 7.51
N PRO A 27 -3.22 -5.34 8.15
CA PRO A 27 -2.50 -4.11 7.86
C PRO A 27 -1.86 -4.15 6.47
N SER A 28 -1.72 -2.98 5.85
CA SER A 28 -1.32 -2.87 4.44
C SER A 28 -0.23 -1.82 4.22
N LYS A 29 0.65 -2.06 3.25
CA LYS A 29 1.60 -1.07 2.73
C LYS A 29 1.33 -0.82 1.25
N LEU A 30 1.15 0.44 0.87
CA LEU A 30 1.09 0.87 -0.52
C LEU A 30 2.46 1.39 -0.94
N PHE A 31 2.94 0.92 -2.09
CA PHE A 31 4.15 1.40 -2.75
C PHE A 31 3.75 1.91 -4.14
N ASP A 32 3.59 3.23 -4.24
CA ASP A 32 3.14 3.90 -5.46
C ASP A 32 3.91 5.21 -5.63
N CYS A 33 4.48 5.41 -6.80
CA CYS A 33 5.25 6.59 -7.14
C CYS A 33 4.62 7.45 -8.25
N PHE A 34 3.49 7.02 -8.82
CA PHE A 34 2.77 7.70 -9.90
C PHE A 34 1.78 8.72 -9.32
N GLN A 35 1.21 8.42 -8.16
CA GLN A 35 0.34 9.37 -7.47
C GLN A 35 1.11 10.53 -6.83
N ARG A 36 0.60 11.74 -7.11
CA ARG A 36 0.91 12.93 -6.32
C ARG A 36 0.22 12.83 -4.95
N PRO A 37 0.91 13.07 -3.82
CA PRO A 37 0.33 12.89 -2.49
C PRO A 37 -0.94 13.73 -2.29
N GLU A 38 -1.00 14.91 -2.91
CA GLU A 38 -2.12 15.84 -2.78
C GLU A 38 -3.42 15.27 -3.34
N HIS A 39 -3.33 14.36 -4.31
CA HIS A 39 -4.46 13.73 -5.00
C HIS A 39 -4.85 12.38 -4.41
N SER A 40 -4.10 11.90 -3.43
CA SER A 40 -4.30 10.61 -2.80
C SER A 40 -4.61 10.83 -1.33
N PRO A 41 -5.88 10.74 -0.91
CA PRO A 41 -6.27 10.86 0.50
C PRO A 41 -5.45 9.98 1.45
N PRO A 42 -5.04 8.76 1.05
CA PRO A 42 -4.11 7.96 1.85
C PRO A 42 -2.70 8.57 1.91
N LEU A 43 -2.07 8.93 0.78
CA LEU A 43 -0.71 9.51 0.77
C LEU A 43 -0.65 10.90 1.44
N SER A 44 -1.71 11.70 1.36
CA SER A 44 -1.84 12.99 2.05
C SER A 44 -2.17 12.88 3.54
N GLY A 45 -2.39 11.67 4.07
CA GLY A 45 -2.74 11.45 5.48
C GLY A 45 -4.13 11.94 5.86
N LYS A 46 -5.01 12.20 4.89
CA LYS A 46 -6.38 12.68 5.12
C LYS A 46 -7.39 11.54 5.30
N ALA A 47 -7.06 10.32 4.86
CA ALA A 47 -7.91 9.15 5.05
C ALA A 47 -7.85 8.63 6.50
N PRO A 48 -8.99 8.30 7.13
CA PRO A 48 -9.01 7.61 8.42
C PRO A 48 -8.26 6.27 8.34
N ASN A 49 -7.36 6.04 9.29
CA ASN A 49 -6.43 4.93 9.28
C ASN A 49 -6.26 4.38 10.71
N ALA A 50 -6.70 3.15 10.94
CA ALA A 50 -6.69 2.49 12.25
C ALA A 50 -7.40 3.30 13.36
N THR A 51 -8.38 4.13 13.00
CA THR A 51 -9.14 4.99 13.94
C THR A 51 -10.47 4.39 14.38
N GLY A 52 -10.72 3.11 14.08
CA GLY A 52 -11.98 2.41 14.34
C GLY A 52 -12.76 2.11 13.05
N LYS A 53 -14.03 1.71 13.21
CA LYS A 53 -14.87 1.27 12.08
C LYS A 53 -15.11 2.38 11.06
N CYS A 54 -14.95 2.05 9.78
CA CYS A 54 -15.24 2.91 8.67
C CYS A 54 -16.76 3.12 8.55
N ARG A 55 -17.22 4.37 8.69
CA ARG A 55 -18.63 4.76 8.55
C ARG A 55 -18.79 5.66 7.32
N GLY A 56 -19.04 5.10 6.14
CA GLY A 56 -19.32 5.86 4.90
C GLY A 56 -18.57 5.38 3.65
N GLY A 57 -18.82 6.03 2.51
CA GLY A 57 -18.32 5.64 1.17
C GLY A 57 -16.97 6.22 0.73
N GLY A 58 -16.27 6.98 1.59
CA GLY A 58 -14.94 7.55 1.32
C GLY A 58 -13.78 6.58 1.56
N HIS A 59 -12.54 7.00 1.28
CA HIS A 59 -11.33 6.24 1.60
C HIS A 59 -11.19 6.05 3.11
N CYS A 60 -11.09 4.80 3.56
CA CYS A 60 -10.95 4.48 4.98
C CYS A 60 -10.34 3.09 5.18
N TYR A 61 -9.46 2.96 6.18
CA TYR A 61 -8.77 1.73 6.55
C TYR A 61 -8.94 1.45 8.05
N GLU A 62 -9.65 0.38 8.41
CA GLU A 62 -9.88 -0.01 9.81
C GLU A 62 -8.61 -0.58 10.49
N ALA A 63 -7.69 -1.13 9.71
CA ALA A 63 -6.37 -1.60 10.09
C ALA A 63 -5.26 -0.63 9.63
N PRO A 64 -4.05 -0.69 10.24
CA PRO A 64 -2.94 0.16 9.87
C PRO A 64 -2.59 0.13 8.38
N TYR A 65 -2.47 1.31 7.80
CA TYR A 65 -2.16 1.54 6.40
C TYR A 65 -0.92 2.45 6.27
N TRP A 66 0.08 2.06 5.48
CA TRP A 66 1.28 2.86 5.26
C TRP A 66 1.55 3.07 3.77
N PRO A 67 1.35 4.29 3.26
CA PRO A 67 1.65 4.61 1.88
C PRO A 67 3.08 5.18 1.73
N TYR A 68 3.76 4.76 0.67
CA TYR A 68 5.14 5.14 0.36
C TYR A 68 5.28 5.55 -1.10
N GLN A 69 5.98 6.67 -1.34
CA GLN A 69 6.33 7.13 -2.69
C GLN A 69 7.52 6.37 -3.28
N VAL A 70 7.34 5.06 -3.51
CA VAL A 70 8.38 4.17 -4.04
C VAL A 70 7.74 3.25 -5.08
N CYS A 71 8.33 3.20 -6.28
CA CYS A 71 7.92 2.29 -7.33
C CYS A 71 8.46 0.88 -7.09
N LEU A 72 7.74 -0.12 -7.59
CA LEU A 72 8.31 -1.44 -7.80
C LEU A 72 9.18 -1.44 -9.06
N GLY A 73 10.39 -1.98 -8.97
CA GLY A 73 11.30 -2.07 -10.11
C GLY A 73 12.26 -3.27 -10.04
N PRO A 74 12.98 -3.56 -11.14
CA PRO A 74 13.90 -4.70 -11.20
C PRO A 74 15.16 -4.50 -10.33
N ARG A 75 15.46 -3.25 -9.94
CA ARG A 75 16.62 -2.88 -9.12
C ARG A 75 16.27 -1.73 -8.19
N LYS A 76 17.05 -1.59 -7.11
CA LYS A 76 16.94 -0.48 -6.17
C LYS A 76 17.76 0.68 -6.69
N GLU A 77 17.10 1.71 -7.22
CA GLU A 77 17.74 2.89 -7.80
C GLU A 77 16.85 4.13 -7.72
N LYS A 78 17.42 5.30 -7.99
CA LYS A 78 16.65 6.50 -8.30
C LYS A 78 16.73 6.71 -9.81
N PHE A 79 15.59 6.68 -10.48
CA PHE A 79 15.50 6.87 -11.93
C PHE A 79 14.39 7.87 -12.24
N ASP A 80 14.70 8.86 -13.08
CA ASP A 80 13.78 9.94 -13.46
C ASP A 80 13.05 10.59 -12.26
N GLY A 81 13.81 10.94 -11.23
CA GLY A 81 13.28 11.56 -10.02
C GLY A 81 12.51 10.62 -9.07
N ARG A 82 12.22 9.39 -9.48
CA ARG A 82 11.46 8.40 -8.70
C ARG A 82 12.36 7.38 -8.03
N TRP A 83 11.98 6.96 -6.83
CA TRP A 83 12.66 5.89 -6.11
C TRP A 83 12.07 4.54 -6.50
N TYR A 84 12.92 3.60 -6.88
CA TYR A 84 12.56 2.22 -7.17
C TYR A 84 13.14 1.28 -6.12
N ASN A 85 12.42 0.21 -5.83
CA ASN A 85 12.91 -0.90 -5.02
C ASN A 85 12.37 -2.23 -5.55
N THR A 86 13.01 -3.33 -5.18
CA THR A 86 12.67 -4.66 -5.72
C THR A 86 11.62 -5.36 -4.88
N LEU A 87 10.82 -6.23 -5.51
CA LEU A 87 9.89 -7.10 -4.80
C LEU A 87 10.60 -7.93 -3.72
N ALA A 88 11.77 -8.48 -4.07
CA ALA A 88 12.59 -9.26 -3.14
C ALA A 88 13.02 -8.44 -1.90
N ASN A 89 13.29 -7.15 -2.05
CA ASN A 89 13.60 -6.29 -0.91
C ASN A 89 12.36 -5.98 -0.06
N HIS A 90 11.19 -5.77 -0.67
CA HIS A 90 9.94 -5.57 0.07
C HIS A 90 9.50 -6.80 0.87
N LEU A 91 9.71 -8.00 0.31
CA LEU A 91 9.38 -9.28 0.95
C LEU A 91 10.46 -9.76 1.94
N ARG A 92 11.61 -9.07 2.03
CA ARG A 92 12.71 -9.49 2.91
C ARG A 92 12.26 -9.48 4.37
N GLY A 93 12.49 -10.59 5.07
CA GLY A 93 12.12 -10.76 6.48
C GLY A 93 10.68 -11.22 6.71
N TYR A 94 9.87 -11.37 5.65
CA TYR A 94 8.56 -11.99 5.72
C TYR A 94 8.67 -13.50 5.49
N GLY A 95 8.00 -14.28 6.33
CA GLY A 95 8.01 -15.74 6.25
C GLY A 95 7.04 -16.30 5.21
N PRO A 96 7.07 -17.62 4.97
CA PRO A 96 6.09 -18.26 4.10
C PRO A 96 4.65 -17.98 4.56
N LEU A 97 3.78 -17.64 3.61
CA LEU A 97 2.35 -17.36 3.82
C LEU A 97 2.07 -16.20 4.82
N SER A 98 3.00 -15.26 5.00
CA SER A 98 2.79 -14.08 5.86
C SER A 98 2.45 -12.81 5.09
N THR A 99 2.36 -12.87 3.76
CA THR A 99 2.10 -11.69 2.92
C THR A 99 1.04 -11.98 1.88
N HIS A 100 0.10 -11.05 1.72
CA HIS A 100 -0.70 -10.93 0.50
C HIS A 100 -0.08 -9.86 -0.39
N VAL A 101 -0.01 -10.10 -1.70
CA VAL A 101 0.65 -9.21 -2.65
C VAL A 101 -0.28 -8.95 -3.82
N LYS A 102 -0.44 -7.67 -4.17
CA LYS A 102 -1.15 -7.20 -5.36
C LYS A 102 -0.24 -6.24 -6.11
N ILE A 103 0.01 -6.51 -7.39
CA ILE A 103 0.86 -5.71 -8.27
C ILE A 103 0.00 -5.33 -9.47
N ASP A 104 -0.16 -4.03 -9.68
CA ASP A 104 -0.71 -3.52 -10.93
C ASP A 104 0.43 -3.30 -11.92
N VAL A 105 0.19 -3.74 -13.15
CA VAL A 105 1.15 -3.61 -14.25
C VAL A 105 0.48 -2.78 -15.34
N GLU A 106 1.15 -1.73 -15.75
CA GLU A 106 0.77 -0.88 -16.90
C GLU A 106 1.76 -1.08 -18.05
#